data_AF-A0AAD0RXR0-F1
#
_entry.id   AF-A0AAD0RXR0-F1
#
_cell.length_a   1.000
_cell.length_b   1.000
_cell.length_c   1.000
_cell.angle_alpha   90.00
_cell.angle_beta   90.00
_cell.angle_gamma   90.00
#
_symmetry.space_group_name_H-M   'P 1'
#
loop_
_entity.id
_entity.type
_entity.pdbx_description
1 polymer ?
#
loop_
_entity_poly.entity_id
_entity_poly.type
_entity_poly.pdbx_seq_one_letter_code
_entity_poly.pdbx_strand_id
1 'polypeptide(L)'
;MRQTIDSPQQPALPRSRYRFIALVTKEIRLPFVRYIPGRNHPHYWQPEETQDYEEACFLGRQYAAHLAQLLKNNQLHIGRGLLHRIARDIDYSDRSHRRGLQLGFFNYLEVLLGLAGRRLNLYRHVEAVHQLHRSLGVLAWLERKRKR
;
A
#
# COMPACT_ATOMS: atom_id res chain seq x y z
N MET A 1 -8.61 11.07 -43.62
CA MET A 1 -9.06 11.20 -42.21
C MET A 1 -8.37 10.13 -41.37
N ARG A 2 -7.46 10.51 -40.48
CA ARG A 2 -6.93 9.65 -39.41
C ARG A 2 -7.07 10.44 -38.11
N GLN A 3 -8.03 10.04 -37.28
CA GLN A 3 -8.20 10.60 -35.96
C GLN A 3 -7.13 9.96 -35.05
N THR A 4 -6.22 10.78 -34.55
CA THR A 4 -5.32 10.43 -33.46
C THR A 4 -6.14 10.40 -32.18
N ILE A 5 -6.32 9.20 -31.61
CA ILE A 5 -6.88 9.03 -30.27
C ILE A 5 -5.77 9.41 -29.31
N ASP A 6 -5.77 10.66 -28.84
CA ASP A 6 -4.96 11.06 -27.69
C ASP A 6 -5.55 10.37 -26.46
N SER A 7 -4.95 9.24 -26.07
CA SER A 7 -5.18 8.67 -24.75
C SER A 7 -4.72 9.70 -23.71
N PRO A 8 -5.56 10.09 -22.73
CA PRO A 8 -5.14 11.02 -21.71
C PRO A 8 -4.02 10.38 -20.88
N GLN A 9 -2.77 10.80 -21.12
CA GLN A 9 -1.66 10.45 -20.24
C GLN A 9 -1.94 11.05 -18.86
N GLN A 10 -2.30 10.19 -17.89
CA GLN A 10 -2.37 10.60 -16.50
C GLN A 10 -1.00 11.17 -16.07
N PRO A 11 -0.96 12.35 -15.44
CA PRO A 11 0.29 13.01 -15.11
C PRO A 11 1.12 12.18 -14.14
N ALA A 12 2.44 12.17 -14.37
CA ALA A 12 3.41 11.51 -13.50
C ALA A 12 3.19 11.89 -12.01
N LEU A 13 3.35 10.92 -11.11
CA LEU A 13 3.17 11.10 -9.67
C LEU A 13 3.86 12.37 -9.15
N PRO A 14 3.13 13.40 -8.66
CA PRO A 14 3.76 14.61 -8.17
C PRO A 14 4.64 14.29 -6.96
N ARG A 15 5.91 14.70 -6.99
CA ARG A 15 6.93 14.41 -5.96
C ARG A 15 6.48 14.75 -4.52
N SER A 16 5.58 15.71 -4.35
CA SER A 16 5.12 16.21 -3.04
C SER A 16 3.82 15.55 -2.51
N ARG A 17 3.09 14.77 -3.33
CA ARG A 17 1.72 14.29 -3.00
C ARG A 17 1.61 13.55 -1.67
N TYR A 18 2.71 12.96 -1.21
CA TYR A 18 2.74 12.10 -0.02
C TYR A 18 3.69 12.56 1.10
N ARG A 19 4.12 13.83 1.11
CA ARG A 19 4.94 14.37 2.20
C ARG A 19 4.03 15.03 3.25
N PHE A 20 4.00 14.52 4.47
CA PHE A 20 3.06 14.99 5.50
C PHE A 20 3.75 15.29 6.84
N ILE A 21 3.48 16.47 7.40
CA ILE A 21 4.03 16.95 8.68
C ILE A 21 3.25 16.38 9.88
N ALA A 22 1.93 16.16 9.75
CA ALA A 22 1.05 15.69 10.83
C ALA A 22 0.66 14.20 10.72
N LEU A 23 0.18 13.61 11.82
CA LEU A 23 -0.23 12.20 11.97
C LEU A 23 -1.71 11.93 11.56
N VAL A 24 -2.33 12.83 10.79
CA VAL A 24 -3.68 12.64 10.24
C VAL A 24 -3.70 11.46 9.26
N THR A 25 -4.83 10.78 9.07
CA THR A 25 -5.02 9.58 8.24
C THR A 25 -4.50 9.73 6.80
N LYS A 26 -3.19 9.59 6.60
CA LYS A 26 -2.45 9.82 5.34
C LYS A 26 -2.93 8.88 4.22
N GLU A 27 -3.47 7.74 4.61
CA GLU A 27 -3.93 6.64 3.77
C GLU A 27 -5.08 7.07 2.83
N ILE A 28 -5.91 8.05 3.23
CA ILE A 28 -7.01 8.58 2.38
C ILE A 28 -6.52 9.34 1.15
N ARG A 29 -5.22 9.67 1.08
CA ARG A 29 -4.61 10.32 -0.08
C ARG A 29 -4.25 9.32 -1.19
N LEU A 30 -4.34 8.03 -0.91
CA LEU A 30 -4.25 6.99 -1.94
C LEU A 30 -5.48 7.08 -2.85
N PRO A 31 -5.30 7.04 -4.18
CA PRO A 31 -6.39 7.29 -5.12
C PRO A 31 -7.48 6.22 -5.09
N PHE A 32 -7.24 5.08 -4.45
CA PHE A 32 -8.18 3.96 -4.30
C PHE A 32 -8.69 3.77 -2.86
N VAL A 33 -8.52 4.77 -1.98
CA VAL A 33 -9.05 4.74 -0.61
C VAL A 33 -10.16 5.77 -0.48
N ARG A 34 -11.33 5.38 0.06
CA ARG A 34 -12.51 6.26 0.19
C ARG A 34 -13.27 5.98 1.48
N TYR A 35 -13.94 6.99 2.03
CA TYR A 35 -15.01 6.76 2.99
C TYR A 35 -16.28 6.39 2.22
N ILE A 36 -16.91 5.29 2.61
CA ILE A 36 -18.19 4.85 2.06
C ILE A 36 -19.27 4.91 3.15
N PRO A 37 -20.53 5.21 2.81
CA PRO A 37 -21.63 5.17 3.77
C PRO A 37 -21.69 3.82 4.51
N GLY A 38 -21.98 3.87 5.82
CA GLY A 38 -22.11 2.66 6.63
C GLY A 38 -20.81 2.09 7.21
N ARG A 39 -19.65 2.73 7.01
CA ARG A 39 -18.39 2.35 7.69
C ARG A 39 -17.83 3.49 8.54
N ASN A 40 -17.33 3.16 9.73
CA ASN A 40 -16.62 4.08 10.63
C ASN A 40 -15.11 4.22 10.31
N HIS A 41 -14.64 3.53 9.27
CA HIS A 41 -13.27 3.58 8.77
C HIS A 41 -13.26 3.58 7.23
N PRO A 42 -12.18 4.06 6.59
CA PRO A 42 -12.08 4.03 5.14
C PRO A 42 -12.20 2.62 4.57
N HIS A 43 -12.77 2.51 3.37
CA HIS A 43 -12.59 1.37 2.48
C HIS A 43 -11.27 1.54 1.74
N TYR A 44 -10.39 0.55 1.84
CA TYR A 44 -9.01 0.62 1.35
C TYR A 44 -8.83 0.12 -0.09
N TRP A 45 -9.93 -0.30 -0.72
CA TRP A 45 -9.96 -0.72 -2.12
C TRP A 45 -11.22 -0.25 -2.83
N GLN A 46 -11.21 1.00 -3.31
CA GLN A 46 -12.25 1.63 -4.11
C GLN A 46 -11.59 2.16 -5.40
N PRO A 47 -11.12 1.25 -6.28
CA PRO A 47 -10.48 1.61 -7.53
C PRO A 47 -11.47 2.25 -8.51
N GLU A 48 -10.96 3.06 -9.42
CA GLU A 48 -11.75 3.62 -10.53
C GLU A 48 -12.20 2.49 -11.50
N GLU A 49 -13.30 2.73 -12.21
CA GLU A 49 -13.75 1.83 -13.27
C GLU A 49 -12.73 1.78 -14.40
N THR A 50 -12.62 0.61 -15.02
CA THR A 50 -11.71 0.36 -16.15
C THR A 50 -12.50 -0.25 -17.29
N GLN A 51 -12.05 -0.04 -18.52
CA GLN A 51 -12.72 -0.50 -19.73
C GLN A 51 -12.37 -1.95 -20.04
N ASP A 52 -11.12 -2.33 -19.78
CA ASP A 52 -10.61 -3.66 -20.09
C ASP A 52 -9.57 -4.15 -19.07
N TYR A 53 -9.09 -5.38 -19.32
CA TYR A 53 -8.16 -6.05 -18.42
C TYR A 53 -6.75 -5.45 -18.43
N GLU A 54 -6.31 -4.91 -19.56
CA GLU A 54 -4.98 -4.32 -19.70
C GLU A 54 -4.92 -2.99 -18.95
N GLU A 55 -5.94 -2.15 -19.11
CA GLU A 55 -6.12 -0.92 -18.37
C GLU A 55 -6.22 -1.20 -16.86
N ALA A 56 -6.99 -2.22 -16.46
CA ALA A 56 -7.06 -2.68 -15.08
C ALA A 56 -5.67 -3.05 -14.53
N CYS A 57 -4.86 -3.80 -15.28
CA CYS A 57 -3.49 -4.12 -14.87
C CYS A 57 -2.61 -2.88 -14.77
N PHE A 58 -2.70 -1.97 -15.74
CA PHE A 58 -1.93 -0.72 -15.74
C PHE A 58 -2.27 0.14 -14.52
N LEU A 59 -3.55 0.37 -14.26
CA LEU A 59 -4.02 1.16 -13.12
C LEU A 59 -3.65 0.49 -11.78
N GLY A 60 -3.73 -0.83 -11.69
CA GLY A 60 -3.24 -1.60 -10.54
C GLY A 60 -1.76 -1.31 -10.23
N ARG A 61 -0.89 -1.31 -11.26
CA ARG A 61 0.53 -0.96 -11.09
C ARG A 61 0.72 0.47 -10.58
N GLN A 62 -0.07 1.43 -11.11
CA GLN A 62 -0.03 2.82 -10.64
C GLN A 62 -0.42 2.93 -9.16
N TYR A 63 -1.45 2.21 -8.72
CA TYR A 63 -1.88 2.18 -7.33
C TYR A 63 -0.79 1.61 -6.40
N ALA A 64 -0.08 0.57 -6.83
CA ALA A 64 1.06 0.06 -6.08
C ALA A 64 2.20 1.09 -5.99
N ALA A 65 2.47 1.86 -7.06
CA ALA A 65 3.43 2.95 -7.04
C ALA A 65 3.02 4.09 -6.08
N HIS A 66 1.73 4.43 -6.03
CA HIS A 66 1.19 5.39 -5.05
C HIS A 66 1.40 4.91 -3.60
N LEU A 67 1.12 3.64 -3.31
CA LEU A 67 1.37 3.04 -2.00
C LEU A 67 2.86 3.09 -1.65
N ALA A 68 3.72 2.67 -2.56
CA ALA A 68 5.17 2.67 -2.35
C ALA A 68 5.71 4.09 -2.07
N GLN A 69 5.23 5.09 -2.81
CA GLN A 69 5.62 6.49 -2.61
C GLN A 69 5.13 7.03 -1.27
N LEU A 70 3.93 6.64 -0.82
CA LEU A 70 3.43 6.97 0.51
C LEU A 70 4.31 6.38 1.60
N LEU A 71 4.65 5.09 1.53
CA LEU A 71 5.51 4.43 2.51
C LEU A 71 6.93 5.02 2.52
N LYS A 72 7.51 5.29 1.34
CA LYS A 72 8.83 5.92 1.18
C LYS A 72 8.92 7.26 1.93
N ASN A 73 7.90 8.09 1.82
CA ASN A 73 7.87 9.41 2.44
C ASN A 73 7.42 9.40 3.91
N ASN A 74 6.93 8.26 4.43
CA ASN A 74 6.30 8.15 5.75
C ASN A 74 6.70 6.85 6.45
N GLN A 75 7.99 6.67 6.71
CA GLN A 75 8.56 5.41 7.22
C GLN A 75 7.89 4.86 8.50
N LEU A 76 7.40 5.74 9.38
CA LEU A 76 6.68 5.37 10.61
C LEU A 76 5.39 4.56 10.37
N HIS A 77 4.87 4.56 9.13
CA HIS A 77 3.68 3.82 8.73
C HIS A 77 3.98 2.41 8.20
N ILE A 78 5.25 2.11 7.90
CA ILE A 78 5.67 0.78 7.47
C ILE A 78 5.42 -0.21 8.62
N GLY A 79 4.85 -1.38 8.30
CA GLY A 79 4.55 -2.42 9.29
C GLY A 79 3.24 -2.23 10.08
N ARG A 80 2.45 -1.17 9.83
CA ARG A 80 1.18 -0.91 10.55
C ARG A 80 -0.06 -1.54 9.91
N GLY A 81 0.11 -2.56 9.08
CA GLY A 81 -0.99 -3.34 8.50
C GLY A 81 -1.78 -2.66 7.36
N LEU A 82 -1.29 -1.57 6.76
CA LEU A 82 -1.96 -0.92 5.63
C LEU A 82 -2.20 -1.88 4.45
N LEU A 83 -1.19 -2.64 4.05
CA LEU A 83 -1.33 -3.62 2.96
C LEU A 83 -2.35 -4.71 3.30
N HIS A 84 -2.42 -5.13 4.57
CA HIS A 84 -3.45 -6.08 5.03
C HIS A 84 -4.86 -5.47 4.94
N ARG A 85 -5.05 -4.21 5.33
CA ARG A 85 -6.35 -3.52 5.20
C ARG A 85 -6.79 -3.38 3.75
N ILE A 86 -5.85 -3.07 2.84
CA ILE A 86 -6.08 -3.06 1.40
C ILE A 86 -6.53 -4.45 0.94
N ALA A 87 -5.72 -5.48 1.22
CA ALA A 87 -6.00 -6.85 0.81
C ALA A 87 -7.34 -7.38 1.33
N ARG A 88 -7.75 -6.99 2.55
CA ARG A 88 -9.04 -7.36 3.14
C ARG A 88 -10.24 -6.78 2.40
N ASP A 89 -10.09 -5.58 1.84
CA ASP A 89 -11.15 -4.86 1.15
C ASP A 89 -11.22 -5.19 -0.35
N ILE A 90 -10.31 -6.03 -0.88
CA ILE A 90 -10.37 -6.54 -2.25
C ILE A 90 -11.43 -7.64 -2.34
N ASP A 91 -12.29 -7.55 -3.36
CA ASP A 91 -13.16 -8.67 -3.74
C ASP A 91 -12.41 -9.66 -4.64
N TYR A 92 -11.95 -10.76 -4.05
CA TYR A 92 -11.25 -11.83 -4.78
C TYR A 92 -12.18 -12.74 -5.59
N SER A 93 -13.50 -12.58 -5.45
CA SER A 93 -14.48 -13.36 -6.22
C SER A 93 -14.76 -12.75 -7.59
N ASP A 94 -14.34 -11.51 -7.84
CA ASP A 94 -14.53 -10.79 -9.09
C ASP A 94 -13.85 -11.52 -10.27
N ARG A 95 -14.68 -11.96 -11.23
CA ARG A 95 -14.25 -12.66 -12.46
C ARG A 95 -14.23 -11.75 -13.69
N SER A 96 -14.62 -10.49 -13.55
CA SER A 96 -14.56 -9.50 -14.64
C SER A 96 -13.12 -9.10 -14.96
N HIS A 97 -12.95 -8.21 -15.94
CA HIS A 97 -11.66 -7.61 -16.28
C HIS A 97 -11.03 -6.85 -15.10
N ARG A 98 -11.82 -6.40 -14.13
CA ARG A 98 -11.36 -5.69 -12.91
C ARG A 98 -10.40 -6.50 -12.07
N ARG A 99 -10.39 -7.84 -12.20
CA ARG A 99 -9.36 -8.70 -11.61
C ARG A 99 -7.93 -8.31 -12.06
N GLY A 100 -7.78 -7.57 -13.15
CA GLY A 100 -6.51 -6.98 -13.57
C GLY A 100 -5.97 -5.96 -12.56
N LEU A 101 -6.82 -5.23 -11.84
CA LEU A 101 -6.41 -4.24 -10.82
C LEU A 101 -5.61 -4.90 -9.70
N GLN A 102 -6.14 -6.00 -9.13
CA GLN A 102 -5.45 -6.76 -8.08
C GLN A 102 -4.14 -7.37 -8.61
N LEU A 103 -4.15 -7.96 -9.81
CA LEU A 103 -2.96 -8.59 -10.38
C LEU A 103 -1.86 -7.57 -10.64
N GLY A 104 -2.19 -6.46 -11.31
CA GLY A 104 -1.25 -5.37 -11.57
C GLY A 104 -0.68 -4.76 -10.30
N PHE A 105 -1.52 -4.60 -9.28
CA PHE A 105 -1.11 -4.07 -7.98
C PHE A 105 -0.10 -4.99 -7.28
N PHE A 106 -0.42 -6.27 -7.10
CA PHE A 106 0.46 -7.20 -6.41
C PHE A 106 1.73 -7.50 -7.21
N ASN A 107 1.65 -7.68 -8.53
CA ASN A 107 2.83 -7.92 -9.36
C ASN A 107 3.84 -6.76 -9.27
N TYR A 108 3.38 -5.51 -9.23
CA TYR A 108 4.30 -4.39 -9.08
C TYR A 108 4.88 -4.29 -7.66
N LEU A 109 4.12 -4.64 -6.63
CA LEU A 109 4.67 -4.78 -5.28
C LEU A 109 5.75 -5.87 -5.22
N GLU A 110 5.57 -7.01 -5.88
CA GLU A 110 6.58 -8.06 -5.98
C GLU A 110 7.87 -7.56 -6.62
N VAL A 111 7.77 -6.79 -7.72
CA VAL A 111 8.94 -6.14 -8.35
C VAL A 111 9.66 -5.23 -7.36
N LEU A 112 8.92 -4.36 -6.65
CA LEU A 112 9.50 -3.44 -5.68
C LEU A 112 10.16 -4.19 -4.49
N LEU A 113 9.52 -5.25 -4.00
CA LEU A 113 10.07 -6.12 -2.97
C LEU A 113 11.35 -6.81 -3.43
N GLY A 114 11.39 -7.32 -4.66
CA GLY A 114 12.58 -7.92 -5.24
C GLY A 114 13.75 -6.92 -5.36
N LEU A 115 13.46 -5.69 -5.79
CA LEU A 115 14.47 -4.62 -5.88
C LEU A 115 15.00 -4.19 -4.50
N ALA A 116 14.12 -4.08 -3.50
CA ALA A 116 14.50 -3.70 -2.14
C ALA A 116 15.24 -4.85 -1.42
N GLY A 117 14.76 -6.09 -1.56
CA GLY A 117 15.33 -7.27 -0.93
C GLY A 117 16.77 -7.55 -1.36
N ARG A 118 17.13 -7.26 -2.61
CA ARG A 118 18.52 -7.34 -3.11
C ARG A 118 19.50 -6.44 -2.36
N ARG A 119 19.03 -5.42 -1.64
CA ARG A 119 19.86 -4.46 -0.89
C ARG A 119 19.96 -4.80 0.60
N LEU A 120 19.33 -5.88 1.06
CA LEU A 120 19.22 -6.22 2.48
C LEU A 120 19.68 -7.66 2.72
N ASN A 121 20.44 -7.88 3.79
CA ASN A 121 20.56 -9.22 4.35
C ASN A 121 19.26 -9.55 5.13
N LEU A 122 18.30 -10.18 4.45
CA LEU A 122 16.96 -10.45 4.97
C LEU A 122 16.98 -11.27 6.26
N TYR A 123 17.81 -12.31 6.32
CA TYR A 123 17.91 -13.16 7.52
C TYR A 123 18.41 -12.38 8.74
N ARG A 124 19.48 -11.59 8.56
CA ARG A 124 20.00 -10.75 9.65
C ARG A 124 18.98 -9.69 10.07
N HIS A 125 18.25 -9.12 9.12
CA HIS A 125 17.23 -8.11 9.42
C HIS A 125 16.06 -8.70 10.22
N VAL A 126 15.52 -9.85 9.80
CA VAL A 126 14.43 -10.53 10.50
C VAL A 126 14.85 -10.92 11.92
N GLU A 127 16.06 -11.44 12.11
CA GLU A 127 16.55 -11.77 13.45
C GLU A 127 16.64 -10.52 14.34
N ALA A 128 17.15 -9.41 13.82
CA ALA A 128 17.19 -8.14 14.56
C ALA A 128 15.78 -7.65 14.95
N VAL A 129 14.80 -7.77 14.04
CA VAL A 129 13.39 -7.42 14.31
C VAL A 129 12.79 -8.33 15.39
N HIS A 130 13.06 -9.64 15.36
CA HIS A 130 12.61 -10.56 16.40
C HIS A 130 13.25 -10.25 17.76
N GLN A 131 14.55 -9.97 17.78
CA GLN A 131 15.26 -9.57 19.01
C GLN A 131 14.64 -8.31 19.62
N LEU A 132 14.40 -7.28 18.80
CA LEU A 132 13.74 -6.06 19.26
C LEU A 132 12.38 -6.35 19.89
N HIS A 133 11.52 -7.14 19.23
CA HIS A 133 10.20 -7.49 19.79
C HIS A 133 10.31 -8.25 21.11
N ARG A 134 11.25 -9.20 21.21
CA ARG A 134 11.51 -9.92 22.47
C ARG A 134 11.94 -8.95 23.57
N SER A 135 12.89 -8.05 23.30
CA SER A 135 13.37 -7.04 24.26
C SER A 135 12.25 -6.11 24.73
N LEU A 136 11.39 -5.64 23.82
CA LEU A 136 10.22 -4.83 24.19
C LEU A 136 9.25 -5.60 25.08
N GLY A 137 9.05 -6.89 24.83
CA GLY A 137 8.26 -7.77 25.69
C GLY A 137 8.84 -7.89 27.11
N VAL A 138 10.16 -8.04 27.25
CA VAL A 138 10.83 -8.08 28.55
C VAL A 138 10.70 -6.74 29.29
N LEU A 139 10.89 -5.61 28.62
CA LEU A 139 10.73 -4.29 29.22
C LEU A 139 9.29 -4.08 29.73
N ALA A 140 8.28 -4.41 28.93
CA ALA A 140 6.88 -4.30 29.33
C ALA A 140 6.53 -5.23 30.50
N TRP A 141 7.21 -6.37 30.64
CA TRP A 141 7.08 -7.24 31.80
C TRP A 141 7.74 -6.64 33.05
N LEU A 142 8.97 -6.12 32.95
CA LEU A 142 9.68 -5.46 34.05
C LEU A 142 8.92 -4.24 34.60
N GLU A 143 8.37 -3.40 33.70
CA GLU A 143 7.55 -2.24 34.09
C GLU A 143 6.30 -2.63 34.88
N ARG A 144 5.64 -3.73 34.48
CA ARG A 144 4.47 -4.27 35.21
C ARG A 144 4.87 -4.83 36.58
N LYS A 145 6.05 -5.43 36.70
CA LYS A 145 6.58 -5.93 37.98
C LYS A 145 6.96 -4.79 38.92
N ARG A 146 7.49 -3.66 38.41
CA ARG A 146 7.84 -2.47 39.20
C ARG A 146 6.62 -1.70 39.74
N LYS A 147 5.46 -1.83 39.09
CA LYS A 147 4.20 -1.17 39.49
C LYS A 147 3.35 -2.01 40.44
N ARG A 148 3.78 -3.22 40.79
CA ARG A 148 3.17 -4.10 41.79
C ARG A 148 4.02 -4.08 43.06
#